data_AF-L1NWU9-F1
#
_entry.id   AF-L1NWU9-F1
#
_cell.length_a   1.000
_cell.length_b   1.000
_cell.length_c   1.000
_cell.angle_alpha   90.00
_cell.angle_beta   90.00
_cell.angle_gamma   90.00
#
_symmetry.space_group_name_H-M   'P 1'
#
loop_
_entity.id
_entity.type
_entity.pdbx_description
1 polymer ?
#
loop_
_entity_poly.entity_id
_entity_poly.type
_entity_poly.pdbx_seq_one_letter_code
_entity_poly.pdbx_strand_id
1 'polypeptide(L)'
;MSQPDFTFFIYDYESFGISPAADRPAQFAGIRTDADFNIVGEPVMFYCRQTSDYLPSPEAVLLTGITPQECNAKGVSEPEFAARIWAEFARPNTCIMGFNNIRYDDEMTRYLFYRNFIDPYEYSYKNGNSRWDLLDVVRACYALRPEGIEWPRDSDGLPVFKLEQLTAANGIAHEHAHDAMSDVYATIETAKLIKQKQPRLFQYFFEHHSKEALKAMIDTQGLTPLVHVSGMFGNRRGNTALIAPLAWHPTTPTR
;
A
#
# COMPACT_ATOMS: atom_id res chain seq x y z
N MET A 1 -16.44 16.03 -23.14
CA MET A 1 -16.19 15.75 -21.71
C MET A 1 -14.70 15.51 -21.60
N SER A 2 -13.98 16.31 -20.82
CA SER A 2 -12.55 16.05 -20.55
C SER A 2 -12.40 14.64 -20.00
N GLN A 3 -11.33 13.94 -20.34
CA GLN A 3 -10.99 12.70 -19.63
C GLN A 3 -10.90 13.01 -18.13
N PRO A 4 -11.36 12.12 -17.24
CA PRO A 4 -11.14 12.31 -15.81
C PRO A 4 -9.63 12.37 -15.56
N ASP A 5 -9.17 13.40 -14.86
CA ASP A 5 -7.76 13.53 -14.50
C ASP A 5 -7.32 12.34 -13.65
N PHE A 6 -6.13 11.81 -13.92
CA PHE A 6 -5.55 10.72 -13.14
C PHE A 6 -5.33 11.17 -11.70
N THR A 7 -5.68 10.32 -10.73
CA THR A 7 -5.46 10.59 -9.30
C THR A 7 -4.83 9.41 -8.58
N PHE A 8 -4.07 9.70 -7.52
CA PHE A 8 -3.77 8.69 -6.52
C PHE A 8 -4.82 8.73 -5.42
N PHE A 9 -5.16 7.56 -4.89
CA PHE A 9 -5.86 7.45 -3.62
C PHE A 9 -4.94 6.69 -2.66
N ILE A 10 -4.34 7.44 -1.72
CA ILE A 10 -3.42 6.91 -0.73
C ILE A 10 -4.22 6.54 0.51
N TYR A 11 -4.04 5.33 1.01
CA TYR A 11 -4.87 4.80 2.10
C TYR A 11 -4.10 3.87 3.04
N ASP A 12 -4.67 3.66 4.21
CA ASP A 12 -4.17 2.74 5.24
C ASP A 12 -5.33 2.20 6.11
N TYR A 13 -5.18 1.00 6.65
CA TYR A 13 -6.08 0.45 7.67
C TYR A 13 -5.36 0.27 9.00
N GLU A 14 -6.08 0.60 10.07
CA GLU A 14 -5.85 -0.05 11.36
C GLU A 14 -6.83 -1.20 11.54
N SER A 15 -6.35 -2.32 12.08
CA SER A 15 -7.14 -3.53 12.22
C SER A 15 -6.98 -4.16 13.60
N PHE A 16 -7.89 -5.09 13.91
CA PHE A 16 -7.88 -5.83 15.16
C PHE A 16 -7.04 -7.12 15.12
N GLY A 17 -6.21 -7.31 14.09
CA GLY A 17 -5.25 -8.41 14.02
C GLY A 17 -4.53 -8.56 12.68
N ILE A 18 -3.61 -9.52 12.60
CA ILE A 18 -2.69 -9.64 11.46
C ILE A 18 -3.25 -10.47 10.29
N SER A 19 -4.40 -11.12 10.45
CA SER A 19 -5.02 -11.96 9.41
C SER A 19 -6.10 -11.18 8.66
N PRO A 20 -5.86 -10.74 7.41
CA PRO A 20 -6.85 -9.95 6.68
C PRO A 20 -8.17 -10.71 6.42
N ALA A 21 -8.12 -12.04 6.45
CA ALA A 21 -9.29 -12.90 6.25
C ALA A 21 -10.15 -13.03 7.52
N ALA A 22 -9.50 -13.20 8.68
CA ALA A 22 -10.16 -13.59 9.93
C ALA A 22 -10.37 -12.39 10.87
N ASP A 23 -9.45 -11.43 10.86
CA ASP A 23 -9.53 -10.23 11.68
C ASP A 23 -10.38 -9.16 11.00
N ARG A 24 -10.84 -8.20 11.81
CA ARG A 24 -11.75 -7.14 11.36
C ARG A 24 -11.00 -5.81 11.25
N PRO A 25 -11.31 -4.96 10.26
CA PRO A 25 -10.81 -3.60 10.24
C PRO A 25 -11.37 -2.84 11.46
N ALA A 26 -10.56 -1.93 12.00
CA ALA A 26 -10.92 -1.03 13.09
C ALA A 26 -11.17 0.38 12.55
N GLN A 27 -10.24 0.90 11.74
CA GLN A 27 -10.27 2.22 11.13
C GLN A 27 -9.77 2.14 9.69
N PHE A 28 -10.27 3.03 8.85
CA PHE A 28 -9.74 3.28 7.52
C PHE A 28 -9.47 4.78 7.38
N ALA A 29 -8.34 5.11 6.79
CA ALA A 29 -8.02 6.47 6.38
C ALA A 29 -7.63 6.50 4.90
N GLY A 30 -7.90 7.61 4.23
CA GLY A 30 -7.40 7.83 2.89
C GLY A 30 -7.50 9.27 2.43
N ILE A 31 -6.63 9.64 1.50
CA ILE A 31 -6.56 10.97 0.90
C ILE A 31 -6.36 10.83 -0.60
N ARG A 32 -7.08 11.66 -1.36
CA ARG A 32 -6.92 11.76 -2.81
C ARG A 32 -5.93 12.87 -3.17
N THR A 33 -5.01 12.55 -4.08
CA THR A 33 -4.08 13.53 -4.65
C THR A 33 -4.12 13.52 -6.17
N ASP A 34 -3.64 14.59 -6.79
CA ASP A 34 -3.28 14.58 -8.20
C ASP A 34 -2.00 13.75 -8.46
N ALA A 35 -1.54 13.71 -9.71
CA ALA A 35 -0.32 13.01 -10.13
C ALA A 35 0.98 13.58 -9.50
N ASP A 36 0.93 14.78 -8.94
CA ASP A 36 2.04 15.46 -8.27
C ASP A 36 1.98 15.36 -6.75
N PHE A 37 1.05 14.56 -6.22
CA PHE A 37 0.80 14.37 -4.79
C PHE A 37 0.31 15.65 -4.08
N ASN A 38 -0.30 16.58 -4.81
CA ASN A 38 -1.06 17.66 -4.21
C ASN A 38 -2.44 17.15 -3.81
N ILE A 39 -2.90 17.48 -2.60
CA ILE A 39 -4.19 17.03 -2.08
C ILE A 39 -5.32 17.71 -2.86
N VAL A 40 -6.25 16.92 -3.40
CA VAL A 40 -7.37 17.40 -4.25
C VAL A 40 -8.75 17.00 -3.73
N GLY A 41 -8.81 16.47 -2.51
CA GLY A 41 -10.06 16.11 -1.84
C GLY A 41 -9.90 16.11 -0.33
N GLU A 42 -11.04 16.17 0.36
CA GLU A 42 -11.05 16.06 1.82
C GLU A 42 -10.55 14.67 2.26
N PRO A 43 -9.73 14.61 3.34
CA PRO A 43 -9.38 13.33 3.95
C PRO A 43 -10.62 12.56 4.38
N VAL A 44 -10.63 11.26 4.11
CA VAL A 44 -11.66 10.36 4.62
C VAL A 44 -11.08 9.55 5.77
N MET A 45 -11.79 9.52 6.90
CA MET A 45 -11.46 8.68 8.04
C MET A 45 -12.74 8.21 8.69
N PHE A 46 -12.86 6.91 8.89
CA PHE A 46 -14.02 6.32 9.56
C PHE A 46 -13.67 5.00 10.23
N TYR A 47 -14.42 4.65 11.28
CA TYR A 47 -14.26 3.42 12.04
C TYR A 47 -15.25 2.34 11.59
N CYS A 48 -14.86 1.07 11.70
CA CYS A 48 -15.73 -0.09 11.48
C CYS A 48 -16.22 -0.64 12.82
N ARG A 49 -17.53 -0.65 13.01
CA ARG A 49 -18.19 -1.28 14.16
C ARG A 49 -17.94 -2.78 14.15
N GLN A 50 -17.63 -3.33 15.32
CA GLN A 50 -17.33 -4.76 15.46
C GLN A 50 -18.62 -5.58 15.53
N THR A 51 -18.59 -6.76 14.92
CA THR A 51 -19.67 -7.73 15.02
C THR A 51 -19.58 -8.48 16.35
N SER A 52 -20.70 -8.96 16.88
CA SER A 52 -20.79 -9.59 18.20
C SER A 52 -20.14 -10.98 18.28
N ASP A 53 -19.67 -11.51 17.16
CA ASP A 53 -19.05 -12.84 17.00
C ASP A 53 -17.51 -12.79 16.93
N TYR A 54 -16.90 -11.61 17.12
CA TYR A 54 -15.46 -11.42 17.02
C TYR A 54 -14.89 -10.75 18.27
N LEU A 55 -13.69 -11.18 18.67
CA LEU A 55 -12.88 -10.53 19.70
C LEU A 55 -11.52 -10.14 19.09
N PRO A 56 -11.04 -8.91 19.33
CA PRO A 56 -9.79 -8.43 18.75
C PRO A 56 -8.57 -9.10 19.38
N SER A 57 -7.46 -9.13 18.64
CA SER A 57 -6.14 -9.39 19.23
C SER A 57 -5.80 -8.29 20.25
N PRO A 58 -5.46 -8.66 21.50
CA PRO A 58 -5.01 -7.68 22.49
C PRO A 58 -3.76 -6.92 22.03
N GLU A 59 -2.84 -7.58 21.32
CA GLU A 59 -1.62 -6.98 20.78
C GLU A 59 -1.93 -5.91 19.73
N ALA A 60 -2.90 -6.17 18.85
CA ALA A 60 -3.35 -5.18 17.87
C ALA A 60 -3.98 -3.96 18.55
N VAL A 61 -4.82 -4.16 19.58
CA VAL A 61 -5.40 -3.05 20.35
C VAL A 61 -4.32 -2.21 21.05
N LEU A 62 -3.26 -2.86 21.57
CA LEU A 62 -2.14 -2.16 22.19
C LEU A 62 -1.30 -1.36 21.19
N LEU A 63 -1.13 -1.89 19.97
CA LEU A 63 -0.35 -1.24 18.91
C LEU A 63 -1.08 -0.03 18.35
N THR A 64 -2.37 -0.18 18.02
CA THR A 64 -3.18 0.85 17.38
C THR A 64 -3.75 1.86 18.38
N GLY A 65 -3.90 1.47 19.64
CA GLY A 65 -4.61 2.25 20.65
C GLY A 65 -6.13 2.34 20.44
N ILE A 66 -6.67 1.70 19.39
CA ILE A 66 -8.10 1.74 19.05
C ILE A 66 -8.81 0.62 19.80
N THR A 67 -9.85 0.97 20.56
CA THR A 67 -10.63 -0.01 21.33
C THR A 67 -11.89 -0.45 20.56
N PRO A 68 -12.38 -1.69 20.75
CA PRO A 68 -13.68 -2.10 20.22
C PRO A 68 -14.83 -1.19 20.66
N GLN A 69 -14.76 -0.66 21.88
CA GLN A 69 -15.74 0.28 22.43
C GLN A 69 -15.76 1.58 21.62
N GLU A 70 -14.60 2.11 21.24
CA GLU A 70 -14.47 3.27 20.38
C GLU A 70 -15.04 3.01 18.98
N CYS A 71 -14.65 1.90 18.35
CA CYS A 71 -15.20 1.47 17.06
C CYS A 71 -16.72 1.29 17.11
N ASN A 72 -17.26 0.78 18.22
CA ASN A 72 -18.70 0.60 18.38
C ASN A 72 -19.45 1.92 18.60
N ALA A 73 -18.82 2.89 19.26
CA ALA A 73 -19.40 4.20 19.52
C ALA A 73 -19.33 5.14 18.29
N LYS A 74 -18.19 5.15 17.58
CA LYS A 74 -17.91 6.07 16.47
C LYS A 74 -18.13 5.46 15.09
N GLY A 75 -18.05 4.13 14.99
CA GLY A 75 -18.02 3.43 13.72
C GLY A 75 -19.38 3.11 13.13
N VAL A 76 -19.34 2.84 11.83
CA VAL A 76 -20.47 2.39 11.01
C VAL A 76 -20.46 0.87 10.87
N SER A 77 -21.56 0.29 10.40
CA SER A 77 -21.63 -1.16 10.14
C SER A 77 -20.61 -1.59 9.06
N GLU A 78 -20.12 -2.83 9.10
CA GLU A 78 -19.16 -3.35 8.10
C GLU A 78 -19.68 -3.19 6.63
N PRO A 79 -20.98 -3.40 6.31
CA PRO A 79 -21.50 -3.13 4.97
C PRO A 79 -21.40 -1.67 4.55
N GLU A 80 -21.71 -0.73 5.45
CA GLU A 80 -21.60 0.70 5.18
C GLU A 80 -20.14 1.13 5.05
N PHE A 81 -19.26 0.57 5.89
CA PHE A 81 -17.82 0.78 5.85
C PHE A 81 -17.25 0.34 4.49
N ALA A 82 -17.59 -0.87 4.05
CA ALA A 82 -17.20 -1.40 2.75
C ALA A 82 -17.72 -0.54 1.58
N ALA A 83 -18.99 -0.10 1.65
CA ALA A 83 -19.58 0.75 0.62
C ALA A 83 -18.89 2.12 0.50
N ARG A 84 -18.48 2.73 1.63
CA ARG A 84 -17.74 4.00 1.65
C ARG A 84 -16.35 3.85 1.02
N ILE A 85 -15.63 2.77 1.35
CA ILE A 85 -14.30 2.49 0.75
C ILE A 85 -14.44 2.24 -0.75
N TRP A 86 -15.42 1.44 -1.15
CA TRP A 86 -15.70 1.19 -2.57
C TRP A 86 -16.01 2.48 -3.32
N ALA A 87 -16.77 3.41 -2.74
CA ALA A 87 -17.07 4.69 -3.38
C ALA A 87 -15.81 5.54 -3.67
N GLU A 88 -14.77 5.43 -2.82
CA GLU A 88 -13.48 6.05 -3.09
C GLU A 88 -12.64 5.27 -4.11
N PHE A 89 -12.59 3.95 -3.97
CA PHE A 89 -11.75 3.11 -4.83
C PHE A 89 -12.31 2.97 -6.25
N ALA A 90 -13.62 3.03 -6.45
CA ALA A 90 -14.27 2.84 -7.75
C ALA A 90 -14.29 4.08 -8.64
N ARG A 91 -13.80 5.24 -8.15
CA ARG A 91 -13.66 6.45 -8.97
C ARG A 91 -12.73 6.16 -10.16
N PRO A 92 -13.12 6.48 -11.41
CA PRO A 92 -12.30 6.21 -12.60
C PRO A 92 -10.91 6.85 -12.54
N ASN A 93 -9.95 6.26 -13.25
CA ASN A 93 -8.56 6.72 -13.35
C ASN A 93 -7.87 6.94 -11.99
N THR A 94 -8.17 6.08 -11.01
CA THR A 94 -7.55 6.09 -9.68
C THR A 94 -6.45 5.04 -9.59
N CYS A 95 -5.25 5.43 -9.17
CA CYS A 95 -4.24 4.52 -8.68
C CYS A 95 -4.36 4.40 -7.16
N ILE A 96 -4.82 3.24 -6.68
CA ILE A 96 -4.98 2.96 -5.26
C ILE A 96 -3.64 2.47 -4.70
N MET A 97 -3.09 3.16 -3.70
CA MET A 97 -1.78 2.82 -3.14
C MET A 97 -1.67 3.08 -1.64
N GLY A 98 -0.70 2.45 -1.01
CA GLY A 98 -0.33 2.68 0.38
C GLY A 98 1.12 2.27 0.62
N PHE A 99 1.43 1.87 1.84
CA PHE A 99 2.74 1.36 2.22
C PHE A 99 2.60 -0.08 2.72
N ASN A 100 3.07 -1.06 1.94
CA ASN A 100 2.82 -2.50 2.15
C ASN A 100 1.37 -2.96 1.88
N ASN A 101 0.58 -2.13 1.19
CA ASN A 101 -0.84 -2.41 0.94
C ASN A 101 -1.06 -3.67 0.11
N ILE A 102 -0.22 -3.98 -0.89
CA ILE A 102 -0.47 -5.12 -1.78
C ILE A 102 -0.47 -6.45 -1.01
N ARG A 103 0.31 -6.55 0.08
CA ARG A 103 0.44 -7.77 0.88
C ARG A 103 -0.46 -7.80 2.10
N TYR A 104 -1.10 -6.68 2.46
CA TYR A 104 -1.91 -6.58 3.67
C TYR A 104 -3.24 -5.86 3.42
N ASP A 105 -3.24 -4.55 3.22
CA ASP A 105 -4.44 -3.71 3.12
C ASP A 105 -5.33 -4.06 1.93
N ASP A 106 -4.73 -4.44 0.80
CA ASP A 106 -5.45 -4.90 -0.38
C ASP A 106 -6.12 -6.26 -0.10
N GLU A 107 -5.51 -7.13 0.69
CA GLU A 107 -6.12 -8.38 1.16
C GLU A 107 -7.27 -8.09 2.13
N MET A 108 -7.09 -7.14 3.07
CA MET A 108 -8.14 -6.69 3.98
C MET A 108 -9.34 -6.17 3.19
N THR A 109 -9.08 -5.35 2.17
CA THR A 109 -10.10 -4.84 1.24
C THR A 109 -10.79 -5.98 0.49
N ARG A 110 -10.04 -6.95 -0.05
CA ARG A 110 -10.62 -8.11 -0.77
C ARG A 110 -11.57 -8.90 0.11
N TYR A 111 -11.18 -9.23 1.34
CA TYR A 111 -12.03 -9.97 2.27
C TYR A 111 -13.21 -9.13 2.78
N LEU A 112 -12.99 -7.84 3.04
CA LEU A 112 -14.05 -6.90 3.41
C LEU A 112 -15.13 -6.83 2.31
N PHE A 113 -14.72 -6.64 1.05
CA PHE A 113 -15.63 -6.58 -0.09
C PHE A 113 -16.33 -7.92 -0.32
N TYR A 114 -15.59 -9.03 -0.24
CA TYR A 114 -16.15 -10.38 -0.34
C TYR A 114 -17.26 -10.62 0.70
N ARG A 115 -17.02 -10.30 1.98
CA ARG A 115 -18.02 -10.46 3.06
C ARG A 115 -19.27 -9.59 2.85
N ASN A 116 -19.12 -8.47 2.15
CA ASN A 116 -20.16 -7.46 1.96
C ASN A 116 -20.70 -7.40 0.52
N PHE A 117 -20.54 -8.49 -0.25
CA PHE A 117 -21.10 -8.67 -1.60
C PHE A 117 -20.68 -7.59 -2.61
N ILE A 118 -19.47 -7.04 -2.45
CA ILE A 118 -18.81 -6.16 -3.41
C ILE A 118 -17.75 -6.99 -4.15
N ASP A 119 -17.58 -6.78 -5.45
CA ASP A 119 -16.53 -7.48 -6.20
C ASP A 119 -15.15 -7.15 -5.61
N PRO A 120 -14.36 -8.15 -5.16
CA PRO A 120 -13.13 -7.91 -4.43
C PRO A 120 -11.97 -7.45 -5.30
N TYR A 121 -12.12 -7.40 -6.62
CA TYR A 121 -11.03 -7.10 -7.55
C TYR A 121 -11.33 -5.93 -8.49
N GLU A 122 -12.58 -5.65 -8.84
CA GLU A 122 -12.95 -4.65 -9.86
C GLU A 122 -12.32 -3.27 -9.63
N TYR A 123 -12.21 -2.84 -8.36
CA TYR A 123 -11.65 -1.54 -8.00
C TYR A 123 -10.22 -1.33 -8.50
N SER A 124 -9.47 -2.42 -8.71
CA SER A 124 -8.04 -2.42 -9.00
C SER A 124 -7.67 -2.36 -10.48
N TYR A 125 -8.63 -2.45 -11.38
CA TYR A 125 -8.37 -2.50 -12.84
C TYR A 125 -9.47 -1.87 -13.71
N LYS A 126 -10.72 -1.81 -13.23
CA LYS A 126 -11.84 -1.31 -14.02
C LYS A 126 -11.77 0.21 -14.12
N ASN A 127 -12.35 0.78 -15.18
CA ASN A 127 -12.45 2.23 -15.39
C ASN A 127 -11.08 2.98 -15.40
N GLY A 128 -10.02 2.32 -15.86
CA GLY A 128 -8.68 2.91 -15.89
C GLY A 128 -7.98 2.94 -14.53
N ASN A 129 -8.52 2.25 -13.52
CA ASN A 129 -7.90 2.15 -12.21
C ASN A 129 -6.69 1.21 -12.22
N SER A 130 -5.83 1.40 -11.24
CA SER A 130 -4.68 0.56 -11.00
C SER A 130 -4.34 0.50 -9.51
N ARG A 131 -3.30 -0.26 -9.17
CA ARG A 131 -2.75 -0.30 -7.81
C ARG A 131 -1.24 -0.12 -7.81
N TRP A 132 -0.72 0.40 -6.71
CA TRP A 132 0.72 0.51 -6.48
C TRP A 132 1.04 0.35 -4.99
N ASP A 133 2.31 0.15 -4.65
CA ASP A 133 2.76 -0.03 -3.27
C ASP A 133 4.13 0.63 -3.10
N LEU A 134 4.21 1.57 -2.15
CA LEU A 134 5.41 2.37 -1.95
C LEU A 134 6.55 1.58 -1.29
N LEU A 135 6.27 0.50 -0.55
CA LEU A 135 7.30 -0.23 0.20
C LEU A 135 8.37 -0.82 -0.72
N ASP A 136 7.97 -1.47 -1.81
CA ASP A 136 8.96 -2.06 -2.74
C ASP A 136 9.64 -0.97 -3.59
N VAL A 137 9.02 0.20 -3.81
CA VAL A 137 9.67 1.37 -4.41
C VAL A 137 10.75 1.93 -3.48
N VAL A 138 10.49 2.01 -2.18
CA VAL A 138 11.46 2.43 -1.15
C VAL A 138 12.65 1.47 -1.12
N ARG A 139 12.40 0.15 -1.09
CA ARG A 139 13.46 -0.87 -1.17
C ARG A 139 14.27 -0.74 -2.45
N ALA A 140 13.61 -0.52 -3.59
CA ALA A 140 14.30 -0.35 -4.87
C ALA A 140 15.12 0.93 -4.91
N CYS A 141 14.63 2.01 -4.32
CA CYS A 141 15.37 3.26 -4.19
C CYS A 141 16.64 3.04 -3.38
N TYR A 142 16.56 2.40 -2.20
CA TYR A 142 17.72 2.05 -1.39
C TYR A 142 18.73 1.20 -2.17
N ALA A 143 18.26 0.14 -2.84
CA ALA A 143 19.15 -0.84 -3.47
C ALA A 143 19.82 -0.31 -4.74
N LEU A 144 19.11 0.53 -5.51
CA LEU A 144 19.51 0.92 -6.85
C LEU A 144 20.00 2.36 -6.94
N ARG A 145 19.41 3.29 -6.18
CA ARG A 145 19.72 4.73 -6.22
C ARG A 145 19.55 5.36 -4.83
N PRO A 146 20.41 5.00 -3.86
CA PRO A 146 20.24 5.44 -2.47
C PRO A 146 20.53 6.93 -2.25
N GLU A 147 21.20 7.59 -3.19
CA GLU A 147 21.70 8.94 -3.01
C GLU A 147 20.57 9.95 -2.74
N GLY A 148 20.78 10.82 -1.75
CA GLY A 148 19.86 11.92 -1.43
C GLY A 148 18.71 11.59 -0.49
N ILE A 149 18.63 10.35 0.01
CA ILE A 149 17.69 9.89 1.05
C ILE A 149 18.51 9.28 2.20
N GLU A 150 18.13 9.60 3.43
CA GLU A 150 18.72 9.01 4.63
C GLU A 150 18.06 7.67 4.95
N TRP A 151 18.88 6.63 5.13
CA TRP A 151 18.41 5.25 5.29
C TRP A 151 18.67 4.76 6.72
N PRO A 152 17.62 4.61 7.56
CA PRO A 152 17.79 4.15 8.93
C PRO A 152 18.32 2.71 8.94
N ARG A 153 19.05 2.38 10.01
CA ARG A 153 19.66 1.06 10.21
C ARG A 153 19.33 0.51 11.59
N ASP A 154 19.21 -0.81 11.69
CA ASP A 154 19.03 -1.50 12.97
C ASP A 154 20.37 -1.66 13.72
N SER A 155 20.31 -2.31 14.89
CA SER A 155 21.49 -2.59 15.72
C SER A 155 22.55 -3.46 15.03
N ASP A 156 22.15 -4.25 14.02
CA ASP A 156 23.03 -5.10 13.23
C ASP A 156 23.57 -4.36 11.99
N GLY A 157 23.22 -3.07 11.83
CA GLY A 157 23.62 -2.24 10.70
C GLY A 157 22.86 -2.52 9.41
N LEU A 158 21.78 -3.32 9.46
CA LEU A 158 20.94 -3.63 8.30
C LEU A 158 19.94 -2.49 8.03
N PRO A 159 19.55 -2.25 6.77
CA PRO A 159 18.57 -1.21 6.46
C PRO A 159 17.20 -1.55 7.06
N VAL A 160 16.53 -0.52 7.57
CA VAL A 160 15.15 -0.58 8.06
C VAL A 160 14.24 0.18 7.10
N PHE A 161 13.12 -0.45 6.73
CA PHE A 161 12.13 0.12 5.80
C PHE A 161 10.78 0.36 6.45
N LYS A 162 10.76 0.50 7.78
CA LYS A 162 9.55 0.87 8.50
C LYS A 162 9.28 2.36 8.30
N LEU A 163 8.02 2.72 8.02
CA LEU A 163 7.64 4.06 7.60
C LEU A 163 7.98 5.12 8.66
N GLU A 164 7.74 4.81 9.94
CA GLU A 164 8.06 5.68 11.08
C GLU A 164 9.56 5.97 11.21
N GLN A 165 10.42 4.98 10.94
CA GLN A 165 11.87 5.20 11.01
C GLN A 165 12.40 5.93 9.78
N LEU A 166 11.85 5.65 8.60
CA LEU A 166 12.25 6.30 7.36
C LEU A 166 11.88 7.79 7.37
N THR A 167 10.66 8.11 7.80
CA THR A 167 10.16 9.49 7.91
C THR A 167 10.98 10.28 8.94
N ALA A 168 11.22 9.71 10.12
CA ALA A 168 12.07 10.32 11.14
C ALA A 168 13.50 10.61 10.64
N ALA A 169 14.11 9.66 9.93
CA ALA A 169 15.47 9.83 9.38
C ALA A 169 15.56 10.95 8.33
N ASN A 170 14.47 11.28 7.65
CA ASN A 170 14.42 12.28 6.58
C ASN A 170 13.73 13.59 6.99
N GLY A 171 13.45 13.79 8.28
CA GLY A 171 12.82 15.01 8.80
C GLY A 171 11.38 15.22 8.34
N ILE A 172 10.68 14.13 8.00
CA ILE A 172 9.25 14.14 7.66
C ILE A 172 8.45 14.00 8.95
N ALA A 173 7.49 14.88 9.16
CA ALA A 173 6.61 14.81 10.32
C ALA A 173 5.77 13.53 10.30
N HIS A 174 5.77 12.82 11.43
CA HIS A 174 5.00 11.61 11.67
C HIS A 174 4.49 11.67 13.11
N GLU A 175 3.38 12.38 13.33
CA GLU A 175 2.92 12.78 14.67
C GLU A 175 2.50 11.57 15.52
N HIS A 176 1.66 10.70 14.96
CA HIS A 176 1.12 9.53 15.62
C HIS A 176 1.29 8.31 14.72
N ALA A 177 2.41 7.59 14.87
CA ALA A 177 2.56 6.28 14.24
C ALA A 177 1.41 5.37 14.73
N HIS A 178 0.81 4.61 13.80
CA HIS A 178 -0.38 3.78 14.05
C HIS A 178 -1.69 4.56 14.26
N ASP A 179 -1.76 5.79 13.71
CA ASP A 179 -3.01 6.42 13.30
C ASP A 179 -3.06 6.39 11.78
N ALA A 180 -4.06 5.71 11.21
CA ALA A 180 -4.13 5.46 9.76
C ALA A 180 -3.96 6.75 8.93
N MET A 181 -4.44 7.89 9.43
CA MET A 181 -4.30 9.16 8.71
C MET A 181 -2.86 9.70 8.73
N SER A 182 -2.15 9.56 9.85
CA SER A 182 -0.74 9.94 9.96
C SER A 182 0.11 9.09 8.99
N ASP A 183 -0.15 7.78 8.91
CA ASP A 183 0.53 6.88 7.99
C ASP A 183 0.24 7.20 6.52
N VAL A 184 -0.98 7.64 6.18
CA VAL A 184 -1.32 8.16 4.84
C VAL A 184 -0.49 9.40 4.49
N TYR A 185 -0.40 10.39 5.38
CA TYR A 185 0.42 11.58 5.13
C TYR A 185 1.91 11.24 5.02
N ALA A 186 2.42 10.38 5.89
CA ALA A 186 3.80 9.91 5.85
C ALA A 186 4.12 9.18 4.53
N THR A 187 3.17 8.40 4.00
CA THR A 187 3.28 7.74 2.70
C THR A 187 3.34 8.76 1.56
N ILE A 188 2.47 9.78 1.57
CA ILE A 188 2.47 10.86 0.58
C ILE A 188 3.81 11.61 0.57
N GLU A 189 4.31 12.02 1.73
CA GLU A 189 5.57 12.76 1.82
C GLU A 189 6.79 11.90 1.46
N THR A 190 6.75 10.60 1.77
CA THR A 190 7.77 9.66 1.32
C THR A 190 7.77 9.50 -0.20
N ALA A 191 6.59 9.43 -0.83
CA ALA A 191 6.46 9.37 -2.28
C ALA A 191 7.01 10.65 -2.94
N LYS A 192 6.69 11.84 -2.38
CA LYS A 192 7.25 13.13 -2.82
C LYS A 192 8.77 13.16 -2.69
N LEU A 193 9.33 12.69 -1.58
CA LEU A 193 10.77 12.63 -1.36
C LEU A 193 11.45 11.77 -2.44
N ILE A 194 10.95 10.57 -2.71
CA ILE A 194 11.52 9.69 -3.75
C ILE A 194 11.36 10.32 -5.14
N LYS A 195 10.19 10.89 -5.45
CA LYS A 195 9.96 11.59 -6.73
C LYS A 195 10.91 12.76 -6.92
N GLN A 196 11.22 13.51 -5.87
CA GLN A 196 12.15 14.64 -5.91
C GLN A 196 13.61 14.19 -6.06
N LYS A 197 14.06 13.22 -5.25
CA LYS A 197 15.47 12.80 -5.18
C LYS A 197 15.86 11.85 -6.31
N GLN A 198 14.93 11.00 -6.73
CA GLN A 198 15.16 9.94 -7.72
C GLN A 198 14.04 9.88 -8.78
N PRO A 199 13.81 10.98 -9.54
CA PRO A 199 12.66 11.11 -10.45
C PRO A 199 12.60 10.05 -11.54
N ARG A 200 13.76 9.66 -12.11
CA ARG A 200 13.82 8.62 -13.15
C ARG A 200 13.49 7.23 -12.60
N LEU A 201 13.90 6.94 -11.36
CA LEU A 201 13.57 5.68 -10.70
C LEU A 201 12.07 5.63 -10.38
N PHE A 202 11.56 6.72 -9.80
CA PHE A 202 10.13 6.84 -9.49
C PHE A 202 9.27 6.64 -10.75
N GLN A 203 9.58 7.37 -11.83
CA GLN A 203 8.87 7.25 -13.10
C GLN A 203 8.96 5.84 -13.67
N TYR A 204 10.14 5.22 -13.65
CA TYR A 204 10.33 3.85 -14.15
C TYR A 204 9.44 2.85 -13.40
N PHE A 205 9.45 2.86 -12.06
CA PHE A 205 8.63 1.93 -11.29
C PHE A 205 7.14 2.22 -11.39
N PHE A 206 6.77 3.50 -11.55
CA PHE A 206 5.40 3.85 -11.85
C PHE A 206 4.97 3.32 -13.21
N GLU A 207 5.72 3.51 -14.30
CA GLU A 207 5.35 2.96 -15.62
C GLU A 207 5.24 1.42 -15.63
N HIS A 208 6.02 0.74 -14.78
CA HIS A 208 6.05 -0.71 -14.67
C HIS A 208 5.17 -1.27 -13.52
N HIS A 209 4.23 -0.50 -12.99
CA HIS A 209 3.25 -1.04 -12.03
C HIS A 209 2.20 -1.96 -12.70
N SER A 210 1.99 -1.80 -14.01
CA SER A 210 1.04 -2.60 -14.78
C SER A 210 1.58 -3.98 -15.15
N LYS A 211 0.70 -4.98 -15.20
CA LYS A 211 1.06 -6.34 -15.61
C LYS A 211 1.56 -6.38 -17.06
N GLU A 212 1.01 -5.55 -17.94
CA GLU A 212 1.37 -5.49 -19.36
C GLU A 212 2.81 -5.01 -19.54
N ALA A 213 3.19 -3.92 -18.85
CA ALA A 213 4.55 -3.40 -18.90
C ALA A 213 5.56 -4.41 -18.35
N LEU A 214 5.26 -5.06 -17.21
CA LEU A 214 6.14 -6.09 -16.64
C LEU A 214 6.25 -7.32 -17.53
N LYS A 215 5.14 -7.78 -18.13
CA LYS A 215 5.12 -8.94 -19.02
C LYS A 215 6.01 -8.73 -20.24
N ALA A 216 6.10 -7.50 -20.76
CA ALA A 216 6.98 -7.17 -21.88
C ALA A 216 8.48 -7.34 -21.55
N MET A 217 8.86 -7.33 -20.27
CA MET A 217 10.25 -7.55 -19.84
C MET A 217 10.62 -9.03 -19.68
N ILE A 218 9.64 -9.94 -19.68
CA ILE A 218 9.86 -11.35 -19.35
C ILE A 218 10.17 -12.13 -20.63
N ASP A 219 11.43 -12.55 -20.77
CA ASP A 219 11.91 -13.41 -21.85
C ASP A 219 12.36 -14.77 -21.31
N THR A 220 11.45 -15.75 -21.35
CA THR A 220 11.72 -17.13 -20.92
C THR A 220 12.54 -17.94 -21.93
N GLN A 221 12.68 -17.48 -23.18
CA GLN A 221 13.45 -18.21 -24.19
C GLN A 221 14.94 -17.85 -24.11
N GLY A 222 15.25 -16.55 -24.07
CA GLY A 222 16.61 -16.06 -23.90
C GLY A 222 17.09 -16.11 -22.44
N LEU A 223 16.20 -16.40 -21.48
CA LEU A 223 16.48 -16.39 -20.05
C LEU A 223 17.09 -15.05 -19.61
N THR A 224 16.62 -13.95 -20.20
CA THR A 224 17.17 -12.61 -20.00
C THR A 224 17.19 -12.28 -18.50
N PRO A 225 18.37 -12.04 -17.88
CA PRO A 225 18.44 -11.75 -16.46
C PRO A 225 17.77 -10.41 -16.12
N LEU A 226 17.04 -10.38 -15.00
CA LEU A 226 16.37 -9.21 -14.47
C LEU A 226 16.85 -8.91 -13.06
N VAL A 227 16.96 -7.62 -12.72
CA VAL A 227 17.12 -7.21 -11.32
C VAL A 227 15.74 -7.24 -10.68
N HIS A 228 15.58 -8.00 -9.60
CA HIS A 228 14.34 -8.08 -8.84
C HIS A 228 14.58 -7.64 -7.40
N VAL A 229 13.76 -6.68 -6.95
CA VAL A 229 13.70 -6.21 -5.58
C VAL A 229 12.46 -6.81 -4.92
N SER A 230 12.65 -7.51 -3.79
CA SER A 230 11.59 -8.16 -3.03
C SER A 230 12.01 -8.38 -1.58
N GLY A 231 11.08 -8.10 -0.66
CA GLY A 231 11.23 -8.40 0.77
C GLY A 231 11.72 -9.83 1.06
N MET A 232 11.36 -10.80 0.20
CA MET A 232 11.72 -12.21 0.37
C MET A 232 13.23 -12.50 0.28
N PHE A 233 14.01 -11.62 -0.36
CA PHE A 233 15.46 -11.77 -0.43
C PHE A 233 16.19 -11.37 0.86
N GLY A 234 15.51 -10.61 1.73
CA GLY A 234 16.01 -10.17 3.04
C GLY A 234 16.92 -8.93 3.00
N ASN A 235 16.95 -8.21 4.14
CA ASN A 235 17.61 -6.90 4.26
C ASN A 235 19.14 -6.98 4.13
N ARG A 236 19.75 -8.14 4.41
CA ARG A 236 21.21 -8.37 4.26
C ARG A 236 21.72 -8.13 2.84
N ARG A 237 20.87 -8.25 1.83
CA ARG A 237 21.22 -7.99 0.42
C ARG A 237 20.44 -6.81 -0.18
N GLY A 238 19.96 -5.90 0.67
CA GLY A 238 19.10 -4.79 0.24
C GLY A 238 17.86 -5.28 -0.51
N ASN A 239 17.31 -6.43 -0.11
CA ASN A 239 16.14 -7.04 -0.73
C ASN A 239 16.28 -7.28 -2.24
N THR A 240 17.50 -7.44 -2.78
CA THR A 240 17.74 -7.46 -4.23
C THR A 240 18.47 -8.73 -4.68
N ALA A 241 18.11 -9.23 -5.87
CA ALA A 241 18.81 -10.31 -6.55
C ALA A 241 18.71 -10.18 -8.08
N LEU A 242 19.62 -10.84 -8.79
CA LEU A 242 19.45 -11.16 -10.21
C LEU A 242 18.62 -12.45 -10.32
N ILE A 243 17.60 -12.42 -11.18
CA ILE A 243 16.74 -13.57 -11.47
C ILE A 243 16.71 -13.83 -12.98
N ALA A 244 16.37 -15.06 -13.38
CA ALA A 244 16.09 -15.40 -14.76
C ALA A 244 14.73 -16.13 -14.84
N PRO A 245 13.81 -15.71 -15.72
CA PRO A 245 12.49 -16.33 -15.82
C PRO A 245 12.58 -17.68 -16.54
N LEU A 246 12.29 -18.78 -15.84
CA LEU A 246 12.39 -20.13 -16.41
C LEU A 246 11.15 -20.53 -17.22
N ALA A 247 9.96 -20.26 -16.68
CA ALA A 247 8.68 -20.61 -17.28
C ALA A 247 7.54 -19.84 -16.61
N TRP A 248 6.38 -19.84 -17.25
CA TRP A 248 5.12 -19.40 -16.63
C TRP A 248 4.60 -20.47 -15.67
N HIS A 249 3.95 -20.05 -14.57
CA HIS A 249 3.32 -20.97 -13.63
C HIS A 249 2.18 -21.76 -14.32
N PRO A 250 2.06 -23.10 -14.12
CA PRO A 250 1.16 -23.93 -14.91
C PRO A 250 -0.33 -23.69 -14.65
N THR A 251 -0.70 -23.26 -13.44
CA THR A 251 -2.11 -23.16 -13.00
C THR A 251 -2.53 -21.75 -12.57
N THR A 252 -1.58 -20.83 -12.45
CA THR A 252 -1.85 -19.46 -11.98
C THR A 252 -1.66 -18.55 -13.16
N PRO A 253 -2.70 -18.28 -13.97
CA PRO A 253 -2.60 -17.23 -14.97
C PRO A 253 -2.36 -15.92 -14.25
N THR A 254 -1.41 -15.13 -14.76
CA THR A 254 -1.26 -13.72 -14.40
C THR A 254 -2.47 -12.96 -14.95
N ARG A 255 -3.59 -12.99 -14.21
CA ARG A 255 -4.78 -12.17 -14.50
C ARG A 255 -4.50 -10.72 -14.19
#